data_AF-A0A141R9L0-F1
#
_entry.id   AF-A0A141R9L0-F1
#
_cell.length_a   1.000
_cell.length_b   1.000
_cell.length_c   1.000
_cell.angle_alpha   90.00
_cell.angle_beta   90.00
_cell.angle_gamma   90.00
#
_symmetry.space_group_name_H-M   'P 1'
#
loop_
_entity.id
_entity.type
_entity.pdbx_description
1 polymer ?
#
loop_
_entity_poly.entity_id
_entity_poly.type
_entity_poly.pdbx_seq_one_letter_code
_entity_poly.pdbx_strand_id
1 'polypeptide(L)' 'PGRVRSWQGNSAGRIDAVAFVESIPFSETRGYVKNVLSYDAYYRYFMGQQDKILSDAEWRQRY' A
#
# COMPACT_ATOMS: atom_id res chain seq x y z
N PRO A 1 -3.93 10.89 10.68
CA PRO A 1 -2.65 10.28 11.11
C PRO A 1 -2.74 9.16 12.17
N GLY A 2 -3.63 9.26 13.18
CA GLY A 2 -3.67 8.30 14.29
C GLY A 2 -4.02 6.85 13.92
N ARG A 3 -4.92 6.64 12.96
CA ARG A 3 -5.35 5.30 12.50
C ARG A 3 -4.23 4.50 11.84
N VAL A 4 -3.47 5.14 10.95
CA VAL A 4 -2.33 4.50 10.27
C VAL A 4 -1.26 4.05 11.27
N ARG A 5 -0.96 4.86 12.29
CA ARG A 5 -0.03 4.48 13.37
C ARG A 5 -0.53 3.28 14.17
N SER A 6 -1.84 3.21 14.43
CA SER A 6 -2.42 2.05 15.12
C SER A 6 -2.31 0.78 14.28
N TRP A 7 -2.53 0.86 12.96
CA TRP A 7 -2.40 -0.31 12.09
C TRP A 7 -0.96 -0.79 12.00
N GLN A 8 0.00 0.11 11.84
CA GLN A 8 1.43 -0.23 11.91
C GLN A 8 1.80 -0.84 13.27
N GLY A 9 1.28 -0.30 14.36
CA GLY A 9 1.48 -0.87 15.69
C GLY A 9 0.89 -2.28 15.85
N ASN A 10 -0.28 -2.54 15.26
CA ASN A 10 -0.94 -3.84 15.31
C ASN A 10 -0.23 -4.90 14.45
N SER A 11 0.28 -4.48 13.29
CA SER A 11 1.02 -5.32 12.34
C SER A 11 2.43 -5.64 12.85
N ALA A 12 3.03 -4.72 13.64
CA ALA A 12 4.24 -4.92 14.44
C ALA A 12 5.47 -5.39 13.64
N GLY A 13 5.58 -5.00 12.37
CA GLY A 13 6.65 -5.40 11.47
C GLY A 13 6.60 -6.88 11.07
N ARG A 14 5.47 -7.55 11.24
CA ARG A 14 5.34 -9.01 11.03
C ARG A 14 4.81 -9.35 9.65
N ILE A 15 4.19 -8.40 8.96
CA ILE A 15 3.54 -8.65 7.68
C ILE A 15 4.16 -7.83 6.55
N ASP A 16 4.02 -8.30 5.32
CA ASP A 16 4.45 -7.59 4.13
C ASP A 16 3.46 -6.49 3.72
N ALA A 17 3.84 -5.69 2.73
CA ALA A 17 3.04 -4.57 2.24
C ALA A 17 1.64 -4.99 1.74
N VAL A 18 1.53 -6.14 1.09
CA VAL A 18 0.24 -6.62 0.55
C VAL A 18 -0.67 -7.02 1.70
N ALA A 19 -0.16 -7.83 2.63
CA ALA A 19 -0.88 -8.23 3.82
C ALA A 19 -1.28 -7.01 4.68
N PHE A 20 -0.44 -5.99 4.77
CA PHE A 20 -0.78 -4.74 5.45
C PHE A 20 -1.99 -4.05 4.83
N VAL A 21 -1.99 -3.85 3.51
CA VAL A 21 -3.11 -3.24 2.80
C VAL A 21 -4.39 -4.06 2.97
N GLU A 22 -4.32 -5.39 2.86
CA GLU A 22 -5.48 -6.26 3.06
C GLU A 22 -6.03 -6.23 4.49
N SER A 23 -5.16 -6.05 5.48
CA SER A 23 -5.51 -6.01 6.90
C SER A 23 -6.18 -4.71 7.36
N ILE A 24 -6.21 -3.66 6.53
CA ILE A 24 -6.87 -2.38 6.87
C ILE A 24 -8.34 -2.65 7.22
N PRO A 25 -8.81 -2.34 8.44
CA PRO A 25 -10.12 -2.77 8.90
C PRO A 25 -11.29 -2.04 8.23
N PHE A 26 -11.07 -0.82 7.75
CA PHE A 26 -12.09 -0.05 7.02
C PHE A 26 -12.07 -0.41 5.54
N SER A 27 -13.13 -1.06 5.06
CA SER A 27 -13.27 -1.48 3.66
C SER A 27 -13.12 -0.32 2.68
N GLU A 28 -13.68 0.84 3.01
CA GLU A 28 -13.54 2.07 2.24
C GLU A 28 -12.07 2.49 2.11
N THR A 29 -11.32 2.52 3.22
CA THR A 29 -9.90 2.90 3.19
C THR A 29 -9.05 1.86 2.47
N ARG A 30 -9.33 0.56 2.66
CA ARG A 30 -8.65 -0.52 1.95
C ARG A 30 -8.88 -0.41 0.43
N GLY A 31 -10.12 -0.18 0.01
CA GLY A 31 -10.47 0.04 -1.39
C GLY A 31 -9.80 1.29 -1.96
N TYR A 32 -9.81 2.38 -1.20
CA TYR A 32 -9.15 3.62 -1.58
C TYR A 32 -7.64 3.42 -1.85
N VAL A 33 -6.92 2.76 -0.95
CA VAL A 33 -5.47 2.50 -1.14
C VAL A 33 -5.21 1.65 -2.39
N LYS A 34 -6.01 0.60 -2.62
CA LYS A 34 -5.89 -0.24 -3.83
C LYS A 34 -6.14 0.57 -5.10
N ASN A 35 -7.15 1.45 -5.09
CA ASN A 35 -7.47 2.28 -6.24
C ASN A 35 -6.34 3.26 -6.54
N VAL A 36 -5.79 3.93 -5.52
CA VAL A 36 -4.66 4.87 -5.69
C VAL A 36 -3.43 4.16 -6.28
N LEU A 37 -3.05 3.00 -5.74
CA LEU A 37 -1.91 2.23 -6.26
C LEU A 37 -2.13 1.78 -7.72
N SER A 38 -3.35 1.39 -8.06
CA SER A 38 -3.71 1.01 -9.44
C SER A 38 -3.64 2.21 -10.37
N TYR A 39 -4.21 3.36 -9.98
CA TYR A 39 -4.21 4.58 -10.78
C TYR A 39 -2.81 5.12 -11.00
N ASP A 40 -1.96 5.10 -9.99
CA ASP A 40 -0.56 5.48 -10.11
C ASP A 40 0.15 4.62 -11.16
N ALA A 41 -0.02 3.30 -11.12
CA ALA A 41 0.52 2.41 -12.16
C ALA A 41 -0.02 2.73 -13.56
N TYR A 42 -1.32 3.03 -13.70
CA TYR A 42 -1.90 3.46 -14.98
C TYR A 42 -1.29 4.78 -15.47
N TYR A 43 -1.15 5.78 -14.61
CA TYR A 43 -0.56 7.06 -14.98
C TYR A 43 0.89 6.92 -15.42
N ARG A 44 1.70 6.16 -14.67
CA ARG A 44 3.10 5.90 -15.03
C ARG A 44 3.20 5.19 -16.39
N TYR A 45 2.32 4.22 -16.66
CA TYR A 45 2.24 3.57 -17.97
C TYR A 45 1.99 4.59 -19.10
N PHE A 46 1.01 5.49 -18.94
CA PHE A 46 0.74 6.54 -19.94
C PHE A 46 1.87 7.57 -20.08
N MET A 47 2.68 7.76 -19.03
CA MET A 47 3.87 8.62 -19.07
C MET A 47 5.10 7.91 -19.68
N GLY A 48 4.98 6.67 -20.15
CA GLY A 48 6.11 5.88 -20.65
C GLY A 48 7.09 5.42 -19.57
N GLN A 49 6.69 5.54 -18.30
CA GLN A 49 7.44 5.09 -17.12
C GLN A 49 6.90 3.73 -16.70
N GLN A 50 7.41 2.65 -17.30
CA GLN A 50 7.01 1.31 -16.87
C GLN A 50 7.81 0.90 -15.63
N ASP A 51 7.20 1.05 -14.46
CA ASP A 51 7.81 0.70 -13.18
C ASP A 51 6.85 -0.15 -12.33
N LYS A 52 7.36 -0.70 -11.23
CA LYS A 52 6.65 -1.52 -10.27
C LYS A 52 5.57 -0.72 -9.54
N ILE A 53 4.47 -1.38 -9.19
CA ILE A 53 3.35 -0.79 -8.43
C ILE A 53 3.84 -0.26 -7.07
N LEU A 54 4.72 -1.02 -6.41
CA LEU A 54 5.41 -0.60 -5.19
C LEU A 54 6.89 -0.46 -5.50
N SER A 55 7.52 0.59 -4.95
CA SER A 55 8.98 0.72 -4.98
C SER A 55 9.65 -0.44 -4.24
N ASP A 56 10.93 -0.67 -4.51
CA ASP A 56 11.69 -1.72 -3.80
C ASP A 56 11.74 -1.49 -2.29
N ALA A 57 11.69 -0.24 -1.84
CA ALA A 57 11.64 0.11 -0.42
C ALA A 57 10.29 -0.27 0.20
N GLU A 58 9.18 0.10 -0.45
CA GLU A 58 7.83 -0.24 0.02
C GLU A 58 7.58 -1.75 -0.03
N TRP A 59 8.10 -2.43 -1.05
CA TRP A 59 7.99 -3.88 -1.18
C TRP A 59 8.74 -4.64 -0.07
N ARG A 60 9.91 -4.15 0.34
CA ARG A 60 10.73 -4.76 1.38
C ARG A 60 10.33 -4.34 2.78
N GLN A 61 9.55 -3.26 2.91
CA GLN A 61 9.13 -2.76 4.19
C GLN A 61 8.28 -3.82 4.91
N ARG A 62 8.58 -3.98 6.19
CA ARG A 62 7.81 -4.78 7.12
C ARG A 62 6.86 -3.86 7.88
N TYR A 63 5.60 -4.28 7.94
CA TYR A 63 4.51 -3.54 8.57
C TYR A 63 4.02 -4.27 9.81
#